data_AF-A0A1H5S228-F1
#
_entry.id   AF-A0A1H5S228-F1
#
_cell.length_a   1.000
_cell.length_b   1.000
_cell.length_c   1.000
_cell.angle_alpha   90.00
_cell.angle_beta   90.00
_cell.angle_gamma   90.00
#
_symmetry.space_group_name_H-M   'P 1'
#
loop_
_entity.id
_entity.type
_entity.pdbx_description
1 polymer ?
#
loop_
_entity_poly.entity_id
_entity_poly.type
_entity_poly.pdbx_seq_one_letter_code
_entity_poly.pdbx_strand_id
1 'polypeptide(L)'
;MSQPTYRIKQAAQRLGTKPSQLRHQLRAMGAITEDERAHPAWVREGWLKEDHRQYHHPVVGWKWRTRIDITEAGLVELWARIRRAA
;
A
#
# COMPACT_ATOMS: atom_id res chain seq x y z
N MET A 1 19.37 -3.73 -7.23
CA MET A 1 19.17 -3.10 -5.90
C MET A 1 17.67 -3.12 -5.59
N SER A 2 17.25 -3.60 -4.42
CA SER A 2 15.83 -3.59 -4.05
C SER A 2 15.35 -2.17 -3.81
N GLN A 3 14.28 -1.74 -4.51
CA GLN A 3 13.68 -0.43 -4.25
C GLN A 3 13.21 -0.32 -2.79
N PRO A 4 13.37 0.85 -2.16
CA PRO A 4 12.81 1.08 -0.85
C PRO A 4 11.28 1.00 -0.92
N THR A 5 10.70 0.39 0.13
CA THR A 5 9.26 0.23 0.29
C THR A 5 8.84 0.86 1.60
N TYR A 6 7.67 1.48 1.59
CA TYR A 6 7.13 2.24 2.70
C TYR A 6 5.81 1.66 3.14
N ARG A 7 5.64 1.52 4.44
CA ARG A 7 4.32 1.24 5.01
C ARG A 7 3.39 2.40 4.69
N ILE A 8 2.08 2.13 4.58
CA ILE A 8 1.05 3.17 4.37
C ILE A 8 1.24 4.37 5.31
N LYS A 9 1.60 4.14 6.59
CA LYS A 9 1.88 5.23 7.54
C LYS A 9 3.02 6.15 7.08
N GLN A 10 4.14 5.57 6.65
CA GLN A 10 5.32 6.32 6.21
C GLN A 10 5.07 7.00 4.85
N ALA A 11 4.36 6.32 3.95
CA ALA A 11 3.95 6.87 2.67
C ALA A 11 3.01 8.08 2.85
N ALA A 12 2.02 7.97 3.75
CA ALA A 12 1.11 9.06 4.06
C ALA A 12 1.84 10.28 4.61
N GLN A 13 2.81 10.07 5.52
CA GLN A 13 3.65 11.15 6.05
C GLN A 13 4.42 11.87 4.94
N ARG A 14 5.02 11.14 3.99
CA ARG A 14 5.72 11.73 2.83
C ARG A 14 4.80 12.51 1.90
N LEU A 15 3.58 12.01 1.71
CA LEU A 15 2.57 12.67 0.88
C LEU A 15 1.85 13.82 1.62
N GLY A 16 2.20 14.10 2.87
CA GLY A 16 1.53 15.15 3.67
C GLY A 16 0.06 14.83 3.99
N THR A 17 -0.31 13.55 4.10
CA THR A 17 -1.68 13.11 4.34
C THR A 17 -1.80 12.16 5.55
N LYS A 18 -3.03 11.82 5.93
CA LYS A 18 -3.32 10.86 7.00
C LYS A 18 -3.29 9.43 6.45
N PRO A 19 -2.83 8.42 7.22
CA PRO A 19 -2.81 7.03 6.77
C PRO A 19 -4.18 6.48 6.36
N SER A 20 -5.25 6.88 7.07
CA SER A 20 -6.63 6.51 6.73
C SER A 20 -7.08 7.11 5.39
N GLN A 21 -6.76 8.37 5.15
CA GLN A 21 -7.07 9.08 3.90
C GLN A 21 -6.32 8.47 2.72
N LEU A 22 -5.03 8.19 2.88
CA LEU A 22 -4.25 7.49 1.86
C LEU A 22 -4.84 6.11 1.56
N ARG A 23 -5.23 5.34 2.59
CA ARG A 23 -5.86 4.02 2.39
C ARG A 23 -7.19 4.13 1.65
N HIS A 24 -7.99 5.14 1.96
CA HIS A 24 -9.25 5.40 1.27
C HIS A 24 -9.01 5.77 -0.21
N GLN A 25 -8.05 6.65 -0.50
CA GLN A 25 -7.67 7.01 -1.86
C GLN A 25 -7.16 5.82 -2.65
N LEU A 26 -6.32 4.96 -2.05
CA LEU A 26 -5.84 3.74 -2.68
C LEU A 26 -6.98 2.78 -3.04
N ARG A 27 -8.00 2.66 -2.18
CA ARG A 27 -9.20 1.88 -2.50
C ARG A 27 -10.03 2.53 -3.61
N ALA A 28 -10.24 3.84 -3.55
CA ALA A 28 -10.99 4.58 -4.57
C ALA A 28 -10.32 4.49 -5.96
N MET A 29 -8.98 4.43 -6.01
CA MET A 29 -8.21 4.23 -7.25
C MET A 29 -8.12 2.76 -7.70
N GLY A 30 -8.71 1.82 -6.96
CA GLY A 30 -8.61 0.39 -7.23
C GLY A 30 -7.21 -0.19 -7.00
N ALA A 31 -6.32 0.52 -6.31
CA ALA A 31 -4.96 0.06 -5.98
C ALA A 31 -4.96 -1.01 -4.88
N ILE A 32 -5.96 -0.96 -3.98
CA ILE A 32 -6.24 -1.98 -2.97
C ILE A 32 -7.65 -2.52 -3.23
N THR A 33 -7.77 -3.85 -3.35
CA THR A 33 -9.04 -4.54 -3.58
C THR A 33 -9.89 -4.62 -2.31
N GLU A 34 -11.16 -5.05 -2.46
CA GLU A 34 -12.07 -5.26 -1.32
C GLU A 34 -11.53 -6.31 -0.33
N ASP A 35 -10.82 -7.32 -0.83
CA ASP A 35 -10.14 -8.36 -0.03
C ASP A 35 -8.86 -7.87 0.69
N GLU A 36 -8.65 -6.56 0.75
CA GLU A 36 -7.44 -5.92 1.29
C GLU A 36 -6.13 -6.41 0.65
N ARG A 37 -6.16 -6.72 -0.65
CA ARG A 37 -4.99 -7.12 -1.45
C ARG A 37 -4.51 -6.02 -2.37
N ALA A 38 -3.23 -6.05 -2.74
CA ALA A 38 -2.70 -5.12 -3.73
C ALA A 38 -3.21 -5.51 -5.12
N HIS A 39 -3.63 -4.52 -5.91
CA HIS A 39 -4.10 -4.79 -7.25
C HIS A 39 -2.96 -5.36 -8.12
N PRO A 40 -3.14 -6.49 -8.83
CA PRO A 40 -2.06 -7.17 -9.55
C PRO A 40 -1.32 -6.29 -10.56
N ALA A 41 -2.04 -5.40 -11.25
CA ALA A 41 -1.43 -4.44 -12.17
C ALA A 41 -0.47 -3.48 -11.46
N TRP A 42 -0.84 -2.95 -10.30
CA TRP A 42 0.01 -2.02 -9.54
C TRP A 42 1.26 -2.70 -8.98
N VAL A 43 1.16 -3.98 -8.66
CA VAL A 43 2.32 -4.80 -8.26
C VAL A 43 3.23 -5.05 -9.46
N ARG A 44 2.66 -5.36 -10.64
CA ARG A 44 3.42 -5.57 -11.88
C ARG A 44 4.17 -4.31 -12.34
N GLU A 45 3.52 -3.14 -12.24
CA GLU A 45 4.15 -1.83 -12.52
C GLU A 45 5.18 -1.44 -11.44
N GLY A 46 5.31 -2.23 -10.37
CA GLY A 46 6.27 -1.97 -9.30
C GLY A 46 5.89 -0.78 -8.42
N TRP A 47 4.62 -0.37 -8.38
CA TRP A 47 4.13 0.72 -7.51
C TRP A 47 3.77 0.22 -6.11
N LEU A 48 3.28 -1.01 -6.03
CA LEU A 48 2.95 -1.67 -4.77
C LEU A 48 3.75 -2.96 -4.61
N LYS A 49 4.01 -3.32 -3.36
CA LYS A 49 4.56 -4.61 -2.98
C LYS A 49 3.60 -5.29 -2.02
N GLU A 50 3.16 -6.48 -2.40
CA GLU A 50 2.40 -7.37 -1.53
C GLU A 50 3.36 -8.37 -0.84
N ASP A 51 3.22 -8.53 0.47
CA ASP A 51 4.02 -9.43 1.29
C ASP A 51 3.08 -10.24 2.19
N HIS A 52 3.11 -11.56 2.04
CA HIS A 52 2.31 -12.50 2.83
C HIS A 52 3.14 -13.02 3.99
N ARG A 53 2.71 -12.74 5.22
CA ARG A 53 3.42 -13.17 6.42
C ARG A 53 2.50 -13.91 7.36
N GLN A 54 3.00 -14.99 7.93
CA GLN A 54 2.40 -15.56 9.12
C GLN A 54 2.80 -14.74 10.34
N TYR A 55 1.84 -14.55 11.24
CA TYR A 55 2.09 -14.03 12.57
C TYR A 55 1.36 -14.91 13.59
N HIS A 56 1.91 -14.98 14.80
CA HIS A 56 1.29 -15.71 15.90
C HIS A 56 0.37 -14.77 16.67
N HIS A 57 -0.94 -14.94 16.56
CA HIS A 57 -1.92 -14.18 17.32
C HIS A 57 -2.06 -14.77 18.73
N PRO A 58 -2.05 -13.96 19.80
CA PRO A 58 -2.02 -14.46 21.19
C PRO A 58 -3.22 -15.35 21.56
N VAL A 59 -4.38 -15.17 20.90
CA VAL A 59 -5.63 -15.89 21.19
C VAL A 59 -5.95 -17.02 20.21
N VAL A 60 -5.54 -16.91 18.94
CA VAL A 60 -6.03 -17.80 17.86
C VAL A 60 -4.90 -18.50 17.10
N GLY A 61 -3.67 -18.41 17.59
CA GLY A 61 -2.51 -19.09 16.99
C GLY A 61 -2.04 -18.47 15.68
N TRP A 62 -1.48 -19.29 14.80
CA TRP A 62 -0.91 -18.85 13.52
C TRP A 62 -1.97 -18.30 12.57
N LYS A 63 -1.78 -17.06 12.12
CA LYS A 63 -2.62 -16.41 11.12
C LYS A 63 -1.80 -15.85 9.98
N TRP A 64 -2.36 -15.95 8.78
CA TRP A 64 -1.85 -15.25 7.62
C TRP A 64 -2.30 -13.79 7.64
N ARG A 65 -1.41 -12.91 7.23
CA ARG A 65 -1.70 -11.51 6.98
C ARG A 65 -1.04 -11.08 5.67
N THR A 66 -1.80 -10.33 4.88
CA THR A 66 -1.29 -9.59 3.74
C THR A 66 -0.82 -8.21 4.20
N ARG A 67 0.41 -7.85 3.84
CA ARG A 67 0.93 -6.49 4.00
C ARG A 67 1.13 -5.88 2.62
N ILE A 68 0.64 -4.65 2.47
CA ILE A 68 0.82 -3.85 1.26
C ILE A 68 1.74 -2.69 1.61
N ASP A 69 2.89 -2.65 0.97
CA ASP A 69 3.85 -1.56 1.05
C ASP A 69 3.87 -0.80 -0.29
N ILE A 70 4.14 0.51 -0.25
CA ILE A 70 4.22 1.38 -1.42
C ILE A 70 5.70 1.59 -1.77
N THR A 71 6.09 1.40 -3.02
CA THR A 71 7.47 1.64 -3.46
C THR A 71 7.74 3.15 -3.62
N GLU A 72 9.01 3.55 -3.74
CA GLU A 72 9.33 4.95 -4.10
C GLU A 72 8.69 5.35 -5.45
N ALA A 73 8.68 4.46 -6.45
CA ALA A 73 8.01 4.71 -7.72
C ALA A 73 6.49 4.86 -7.55
N GLY A 74 5.88 4.03 -6.72
CA GLY A 74 4.46 4.15 -6.39
C GLY A 74 4.12 5.44 -5.65
N LEU A 75 5.01 5.95 -4.79
CA LEU A 75 4.83 7.24 -4.14
C LEU A 75 4.78 8.39 -5.16
N VAL A 76 5.69 8.39 -6.14
CA VAL A 76 5.72 9.41 -7.21
C VAL A 76 4.44 9.36 -8.03
N GLU A 77 4.01 8.17 -8.44
CA GLU A 77 2.78 7.97 -9.22
C GLU A 77 1.54 8.42 -8.42
N LEU A 78 1.44 8.03 -7.15
CA LEU A 78 0.35 8.46 -6.27
C LEU A 78 0.29 9.97 -6.13
N TRP A 79 1.44 10.62 -5.95
CA TRP A 79 1.51 12.06 -5.84
C TRP A 79 1.07 12.77 -7.14
N ALA A 80 1.49 12.25 -8.29
CA ALA A 80 1.06 12.75 -9.60
C ALA A 80 -0.45 12.61 -9.80
N ARG A 81 -1.03 11.46 -9.43
CA ARG A 81 -2.48 11.22 -9.51
C ARG A 81 -3.27 12.10 -8.56
N ILE A 82 -2.82 12.25 -7.31
CA ILE A 82 -3.47 13.12 -6.32
C ILE A 82 -3.46 14.58 -6.78
N ARG A 83 -2.35 15.07 -7.32
CA ARG A 83 -2.26 16.44 -7.84
C ARG A 83 -3.12 16.69 -9.08
N ARG A 84 -3.33 15.69 -9.93
CA ARG A 84 -4.21 15.81 -11.11
C ARG A 84 -5.69 15.77 -10.76
N ALA A 85 -6.05 15.24 -9.60
CA ALA A 85 -7.42 15.11 -9.12
C ALA A 85 -7.87 16.25 -8.19
N ALA A 86 -6.95 17.18 -7.86
CA ALA A 86 -7.19 18.37 -7.04
C ALA A 86 -7.33 19.61 -7.94
#